data_AF-A0A166RDZ2-F1
#
_entry.id   AF-A0A166RDZ2-F1
#
_cell.length_a   1.000
_cell.length_b   1.000
_cell.length_c   1.000
_cell.angle_alpha   90.00
_cell.angle_beta   90.00
_cell.angle_gamma   90.00
#
_symmetry.space_group_name_H-M   'P 1'
#
loop_
_entity.id
_entity.type
_entity.pdbx_description
1 polymer ?
#
loop_
_entity_poly.entity_id
_entity_poly.type
_entity_poly.pdbx_seq_one_letter_code
_entity_poly.pdbx_strand_id
1 'polypeptide(L)'
;MLGTRGVLAVVAGVVMIIAIPVLRSGRRSTGLWLLTIAFFIATLWSALSLAWTRDHSGMLSFQSYFMLATTAVAGTIYYGMLAREVSAEH
;
A
#
# COMPACT_ATOMS: atom_id res chain seq x y z
N MET A 1 -22.44 4.24 2.59
CA MET A 1 -21.88 3.10 3.36
C MET A 1 -20.43 2.92 2.92
N LEU A 2 -19.47 2.99 3.85
CA LEU A 2 -18.07 2.68 3.55
C LEU A 2 -17.99 1.18 3.20
N GLY A 3 -17.97 0.85 1.91
CA GLY A 3 -17.71 -0.52 1.47
C GLY A 3 -16.27 -0.95 1.81
N THR A 4 -15.95 -2.24 1.66
CA THR A 4 -14.63 -2.83 1.93
C THR A 4 -13.48 -2.05 1.28
N ARG A 5 -13.71 -1.47 0.09
CA ARG A 5 -12.78 -0.56 -0.60
C ARG A 5 -12.51 0.72 0.21
N GLY A 6 -13.52 1.35 0.78
CA GLY A 6 -13.32 2.56 1.59
C GLY A 6 -12.48 2.28 2.83
N VAL A 7 -12.72 1.15 3.50
CA VAL A 7 -11.96 0.74 4.69
C VAL A 7 -10.48 0.51 4.34
N LEU A 8 -10.20 -0.20 3.24
CA LEU A 8 -8.83 -0.42 2.78
C LEU A 8 -8.09 0.89 2.45
N ALA A 9 -8.76 1.89 1.88
CA ALA A 9 -8.16 3.21 1.64
C ALA A 9 -7.76 3.90 2.95
N VAL A 10 -8.66 3.91 3.94
CA VAL A 10 -8.39 4.52 5.24
C VAL A 10 -7.23 3.80 5.94
N VAL A 11 -7.23 2.46 5.93
CA VAL A 11 -6.16 1.68 6.54
C VAL A 11 -4.82 1.93 5.82
N ALA A 12 -4.78 1.91 4.49
CA ALA A 12 -3.55 2.21 3.75
C ALA A 12 -2.98 3.60 4.10
N GLY A 13 -3.85 4.62 4.14
CA GLY A 13 -3.47 5.98 4.52
C GLY A 13 -2.92 6.07 5.95
N VAL A 14 -3.60 5.44 6.91
CA VAL A 14 -3.17 5.42 8.32
C VAL A 14 -1.81 4.72 8.48
N VAL A 15 -1.63 3.55 7.86
CA VAL A 15 -0.35 2.81 7.94
C VAL A 15 0.78 3.62 7.32
N MET A 16 0.53 4.30 6.20
CA MET A 16 1.53 5.14 5.54
C MET A 16 1.91 6.37 6.40
N ILE A 17 0.95 6.99 7.09
CA ILE A 17 1.21 8.09 8.03
C ILE A 17 2.06 7.62 9.21
N ILE A 18 1.82 6.41 9.73
CA ILE A 18 2.57 5.84 10.86
C ILE A 18 3.98 5.39 10.42
N ALA A 19 4.16 4.94 9.18
CA ALA A 19 5.46 4.50 8.67
C ALA A 19 6.50 5.63 8.66
N ILE A 20 6.10 6.86 8.29
CA ILE A 20 6.99 8.03 8.20
C ILE A 20 7.70 8.37 9.53
N PRO A 21 7.00 8.56 10.67
CA PRO A 21 7.64 8.83 11.96
C PRO A 21 8.45 7.64 12.46
N VAL A 22 8.05 6.39 12.17
CA VAL A 22 8.84 5.20 12.55
C VAL A 22 10.17 5.15 11.79
N LEU A 23 10.18 5.48 10.49
CA LEU A 23 11.42 5.64 9.72
C LEU A 23 12.31 6.75 10.30
N ARG A 24 11.72 7.87 10.73
CA ARG A 24 12.46 8.98 11.35
C ARG A 24 13.00 8.66 12.74
N SER A 25 12.40 7.70 13.45
CA SER A 25 12.81 7.30 14.80
C SER A 25 14.05 6.39 14.84
N GLY A 26 14.76 6.19 13.72
CA GLY A 26 15.95 5.34 13.64
C GLY A 26 15.66 3.84 13.59
N ARG A 27 14.38 3.42 13.72
CA ARG A 27 13.94 2.02 13.54
C ARG A 27 13.72 1.69 12.07
N ARG A 28 14.82 1.69 11.31
CA ARG A 28 14.82 1.57 9.85
C ARG A 28 14.15 0.28 9.37
N SER A 29 14.42 -0.86 9.99
CA SER A 29 13.77 -2.14 9.66
C SER A 29 12.25 -2.08 9.87
N THR A 30 11.78 -1.63 11.04
CA THR A 30 10.34 -1.55 11.34
C THR A 30 9.60 -0.58 10.41
N GLY A 31 10.22 0.55 10.08
CA GLY A 31 9.65 1.52 9.14
C GLY A 31 9.47 0.95 7.73
N LEU A 32 10.45 0.17 7.25
CA LEU A 32 10.38 -0.47 5.93
C LEU A 32 9.33 -1.58 5.88
N TRP A 33 9.15 -2.34 6.96
CA TRP A 33 8.06 -3.30 7.09
C TRP A 33 6.68 -2.61 7.09
N LEU A 34 6.54 -1.48 7.78
CA LEU A 34 5.30 -0.70 7.75
C LEU A 34 4.98 -0.15 6.35
N LEU A 35 5.99 0.33 5.62
CA LEU A 35 5.82 0.73 4.21
C LEU A 35 5.37 -0.44 3.34
N THR A 36 6.01 -1.61 3.50
CA THR A 36 5.64 -2.83 2.78
C THR A 36 4.17 -3.19 3.00
N ILE A 37 3.71 -3.15 4.26
CA ILE A 37 2.32 -3.42 4.62
C ILE A 37 1.38 -2.35 4.05
N ALA A 38 1.75 -1.07 4.11
CA ALA A 38 0.95 0.01 3.53
C ALA A 38 0.74 -0.18 2.02
N PHE A 39 1.82 -0.48 1.30
CA PHE A 39 1.76 -0.73 -0.14
C PHE A 39 0.97 -1.99 -0.49
N PHE A 40 1.07 -3.05 0.32
CA PHE A 40 0.27 -4.26 0.13
C PHE A 40 -1.23 -3.98 0.26
N ILE A 41 -1.63 -3.21 1.27
CA ILE A 41 -3.02 -2.80 1.49
C ILE A 41 -3.50 -1.88 0.36
N ALA A 42 -2.63 -1.01 -0.16
CA ALA A 42 -2.92 -0.19 -1.34
C ALA A 42 -3.12 -1.03 -2.62
N THR A 43 -2.35 -2.10 -2.81
CA THR A 43 -2.56 -3.05 -3.90
C THR A 43 -3.94 -3.72 -3.81
N LEU A 44 -4.30 -4.22 -2.63
CA LEU A 44 -5.62 -4.82 -2.36
C LEU A 44 -6.76 -3.83 -2.64
N TRP A 45 -6.60 -2.58 -2.19
CA TRP A 45 -7.54 -1.50 -2.48
C TRP A 45 -7.72 -1.28 -3.98
N SER A 46 -6.61 -1.22 -4.72
CA SER A 46 -6.63 -0.93 -6.15
C SER A 46 -7.21 -2.11 -6.95
N ALA A 47 -6.92 -3.36 -6.56
CA ALA A 47 -7.52 -4.55 -7.16
C ALA A 47 -9.04 -4.62 -6.93
N LEU A 48 -9.49 -4.32 -5.70
CA LEU A 48 -10.92 -4.26 -5.39
C LEU A 48 -11.61 -3.11 -6.14
N SER A 49 -10.88 -2.02 -6.40
CA SER A 49 -11.35 -0.90 -7.21
C SER A 49 -11.49 -1.25 -8.69
N LEU A 50 -10.61 -2.11 -9.24
CA LEU A 50 -10.72 -2.63 -10.61
C LEU A 50 -11.96 -3.51 -10.78
N ALA A 51 -12.23 -4.39 -9.82
CA ALA A 51 -13.42 -5.23 -9.84
C ALA A 51 -14.69 -4.36 -9.76
N TRP A 52 -14.69 -3.35 -8.89
CA TRP A 52 -15.83 -2.44 -8.75
C TRP A 52 -16.05 -1.52 -9.96
N THR A 53 -14.98 -1.05 -10.62
CA THR A 53 -15.09 -0.18 -11.82
C THR A 53 -15.62 -0.89 -13.05
N ARG A 54 -15.58 -2.23 -13.10
CA ARG A 54 -16.26 -3.00 -14.16
C ARG A 54 -17.78 -2.89 -14.08
N ASP A 55 -18.33 -2.86 -12.87
CA ASP A 55 -19.78 -2.83 -12.65
C ASP A 55 -20.33 -1.43 -12.39
N HIS A 56 -19.47 -0.46 -12.04
CA HIS A 56 -19.85 0.92 -11.75
C HIS A 56 -18.86 1.90 -12.39
N SER A 57 -19.33 2.71 -13.35
CA SER A 57 -18.55 3.81 -13.94
C SER A 57 -18.27 4.87 -12.88
N GLY A 58 -17.11 4.77 -12.24
CA GLY A 58 -16.67 5.64 -11.15
C GLY A 58 -15.70 6.73 -11.57
N MET A 59 -15.32 7.54 -10.58
CA MET A 59 -14.49 8.76 -10.68
C MET A 59 -13.07 8.56 -11.25
N LEU A 60 -12.52 7.34 -11.23
CA LEU A 60 -11.25 6.98 -11.87
C LEU A 60 -11.46 5.85 -12.88
N SER A 61 -10.78 5.94 -14.03
CA SER A 61 -10.75 4.91 -15.07
C SER A 61 -10.09 3.62 -14.56
N PHE A 62 -10.52 2.47 -15.10
CA PHE A 62 -9.89 1.16 -14.89
C PHE A 62 -8.37 1.21 -15.08
N GLN A 63 -7.90 1.94 -16.11
CA GLN A 63 -6.47 2.07 -16.39
C GLN A 63 -5.71 2.76 -15.25
N SER A 64 -6.31 3.75 -14.59
CA SER A 64 -5.70 4.46 -13.46
C SER A 64 -5.58 3.56 -12.23
N TYR A 65 -6.62 2.78 -11.92
CA TYR A 65 -6.55 1.80 -10.84
C TYR A 65 -5.54 0.69 -11.12
N PHE A 66 -5.35 0.32 -12.38
CA PHE A 66 -4.35 -0.67 -12.77
C PHE A 66 -2.93 -0.14 -12.57
N MET A 67 -2.64 1.08 -13.01
CA MET A 67 -1.35 1.73 -12.76
C MET A 67 -1.04 1.92 -11.28
N LEU A 68 -2.04 2.29 -10.48
CA LEU A 68 -1.88 2.38 -9.02
C LEU A 68 -1.61 1.01 -8.40
N ALA A 69 -2.28 -0.05 -8.88
CA ALA A 69 -2.06 -1.40 -8.41
C ALA A 69 -0.63 -1.88 -8.70
N THR A 70 -0.14 -1.69 -9.93
CA THR A 70 1.21 -2.12 -10.32
C THR A 70 2.29 -1.35 -9.56
N THR A 71 2.12 -0.04 -9.40
CA THR A 71 3.03 0.79 -8.61
C THR A 71 3.05 0.34 -7.14
N ALA A 72 1.89 0.04 -6.57
CA ALA A 72 1.80 -0.44 -5.20
C ALA A 72 2.42 -1.82 -5.01
N VAL A 73 2.27 -2.74 -5.98
CA VAL A 73 2.94 -4.04 -5.97
C VAL A 73 4.45 -3.87 -6.02
N ALA A 74 4.95 -3.03 -6.93
CA ALA A 74 6.38 -2.74 -7.04
C ALA A 74 6.93 -2.14 -5.74
N GLY A 75 6.21 -1.19 -5.13
CA GLY A 75 6.55 -0.62 -3.83
C GLY A 75 6.60 -1.67 -2.72
N THR A 76 5.60 -2.57 -2.66
CA THR A 76 5.56 -3.68 -1.69
C THR A 76 6.80 -4.56 -1.80
N ILE A 77 7.16 -4.95 -3.02
CA ILE A 77 8.31 -5.81 -3.27
C ILE A 77 9.61 -5.09 -2.93
N TYR A 78 9.78 -3.85 -3.39
CA TYR A 78 10.99 -3.05 -3.18
C TYR A 78 11.24 -2.80 -1.69
N TYR A 79 10.25 -2.24 -0.98
CA TYR A 79 10.40 -1.96 0.45
C TYR A 79 10.48 -3.24 1.27
N GLY A 80 9.85 -4.33 0.82
CA GLY A 80 9.96 -5.63 1.47
C GLY A 80 11.36 -6.23 1.36
N MET A 81 11.98 -6.16 0.18
CA MET A 81 13.38 -6.59 0.01
C MET A 81 14.33 -5.74 0.84
N LEU A 82 14.18 -4.41 0.80
CA LEU A 82 15.00 -3.49 1.58
C LEU A 82 14.82 -3.73 3.10
N ALA A 83 13.61 -4.03 3.56
CA ALA A 83 13.36 -4.39 4.96
C ALA A 83 14.12 -5.67 5.36
N ARG A 84 14.17 -6.66 4.47
CA ARG A 84 14.88 -7.92 4.71
C ARG A 84 16.39 -7.72 4.76
N GLU A 85 16.96 -6.93 3.86
CA GLU A 85 18.38 -6.58 3.86
C GLU A 85 18.77 -5.92 5.19
N VAL A 86 18.05 -4.87 5.59
CA VAL A 86 18.31 -4.15 6.85
C VAL A 86 18.12 -5.03 8.09
N SER A 87 17.24 -6.04 8.03
CA SER A 87 17.01 -6.96 9.15
C SER A 87 18.05 -8.10 9.22
N ALA A 88 18.75 -8.40 8.12
CA ALA A 88 19.80 -9.42 8.07
C ALA A 88 21.18 -8.89 8.49
N GLU A 89 21.35 -7.58 8.55
CA GLU A 89 22.57 -6.90 9.03
C GLU A 89 22.66 -6.78 10.57
N HIS A 90 21.73 -7.36 11.34
CA HIS A 90 21.73 -7.41 12.81
C HIS A 90 21.68 -8.86 13.31
#